data_AF-A0A3N7G3V2-F1
#
_entry.id   AF-A0A3N7G3V2-F1
#
_cell.length_a   1.000
_cell.length_b   1.000
_cell.length_c   1.000
_cell.angle_alpha   90.00
_cell.angle_beta   90.00
_cell.angle_gamma   90.00
#
_symmetry.space_group_name_H-M   'P 1'
#
loop_
_entity.id
_entity.type
_entity.pdbx_description
1 polymer ?
#
loop_
_entity_poly.entity_id
_entity_poly.type
_entity_poly.pdbx_seq_one_letter_code
_entity_poly.pdbx_strand_id
1 'polypeptide(L)'
;MLSLWEKMEKALSLLKNSLGIGLQNLPYPHLCVPNSTLLEYRQLEGRKGLSCPELFAREWNCGFPEWSSNVRYYRPSEYSHLSDAISCGVRGIIAFPVFDSAAPMHCRAVLELVTMEEKQDFDLETEKASQALQAADLRINLQPRLRPECFSRDQRAELTEIASVTRAVCQTHRLPLALTWIPCDYTWGAVDDISKSHVRLCNSGFLRTCELSIERTACYSDEEMQGFVNACEQLFLNTGQGAAGQACQTCLPSFEPDVKEKHVNEYPLAHHARKYN
;
A
#
# COMPACT_ATOMS: atom_id res chain seq x y z
N MET A 1 -10.76 20.81 22.22
CA MET A 1 -10.47 19.86 21.14
C MET A 1 -8.98 19.96 20.87
N LEU A 2 -8.25 18.85 20.91
CA LEU A 2 -6.80 18.86 20.66
C LEU A 2 -6.52 19.30 19.22
N SER A 3 -5.45 20.06 19.02
CA SER A 3 -4.89 20.37 17.70
C SER A 3 -4.36 19.11 17.02
N LEU A 4 -4.21 19.13 15.68
CA LEU A 4 -3.64 18.01 14.92
C LEU A 4 -2.23 17.65 15.44
N TRP A 5 -1.43 18.66 15.78
CA TRP A 5 -0.09 18.48 16.35
C TRP A 5 -0.13 17.69 17.66
N GLU A 6 -0.98 18.09 18.60
CA GLU A 6 -1.12 17.40 19.90
C GLU A 6 -1.61 15.95 19.74
N LYS A 7 -2.53 15.72 18.78
CA LYS A 7 -2.99 14.38 18.43
C LYS A 7 -1.84 13.52 17.87
N MET A 8 -1.04 14.07 16.95
CA MET A 8 0.11 13.37 16.36
C MET A 8 1.17 13.03 17.41
N GLU A 9 1.55 13.97 18.28
CA GLU A 9 2.50 13.72 19.37
C GLU A 9 2.00 12.63 20.34
N LYS A 10 0.71 12.63 20.66
CA LYS A 10 0.08 11.57 21.46
C LYS A 10 0.19 10.22 20.74
N ALA A 11 -0.16 10.15 19.46
CA ALA A 11 -0.09 8.92 18.67
C ALA A 11 1.34 8.38 18.58
N LEU A 12 2.32 9.24 18.35
CA LEU A 12 3.74 8.85 18.29
C LEU A 12 4.22 8.33 19.63
N SER A 13 3.87 8.98 20.74
CA SER A 13 4.20 8.50 22.08
C SER A 13 3.67 7.09 22.34
N LEU A 14 2.43 6.80 21.94
CA LEU A 14 1.83 5.46 22.05
C LEU A 14 2.55 4.45 21.14
N LEU A 15 2.88 4.85 19.91
CA LEU A 15 3.55 4.01 18.92
C LEU A 15 4.98 3.64 19.34
N LYS A 16 5.72 4.58 19.98
CA LYS A 16 7.04 4.32 20.60
C LYS A 16 6.97 3.15 21.57
N ASN A 17 6.03 3.27 22.51
CA ASN A 17 5.88 2.33 23.61
C ASN A 17 5.45 0.95 23.09
N SER A 18 4.58 0.90 22.08
CA SER A 18 4.11 -0.37 21.52
C SER A 18 5.15 -1.08 20.66
N LEU A 19 5.99 -0.35 19.92
CA LEU A 19 7.07 -0.92 19.12
C LEU A 19 8.34 -1.22 19.93
N GLY A 20 8.43 -0.75 21.18
CA GLY A 20 9.65 -0.90 21.99
C GLY A 20 10.84 -0.10 21.44
N ILE A 21 10.56 0.96 20.69
CA ILE A 21 11.56 1.79 20.01
C ILE A 21 11.90 2.99 20.90
N GLY A 22 13.20 3.22 21.14
CA GLY A 22 13.68 4.49 21.70
C GLY A 22 13.63 5.57 20.62
N LEU A 23 12.75 6.58 20.78
CA LEU A 23 12.62 7.63 19.76
C LEU A 23 13.54 8.82 20.00
N GLN A 24 14.15 9.29 18.91
CA GLN A 24 14.68 10.64 18.79
C GLN A 24 13.81 11.42 17.81
N ASN A 25 13.13 12.47 18.29
CA ASN A 25 12.45 13.44 17.42
C ASN A 25 13.56 14.35 16.84
N LEU A 26 14.03 14.07 15.63
CA LEU A 26 15.03 14.91 14.96
C LEU A 26 14.37 15.69 13.82
N PRO A 27 14.58 17.01 13.71
CA PRO A 27 14.16 17.76 12.53
C PRO A 27 15.03 17.38 11.32
N TYR A 28 14.42 17.13 10.16
CA TYR A 28 15.15 17.12 8.88
C TYR A 28 15.83 18.48 8.68
N PRO A 29 17.14 18.51 8.36
CA PRO A 29 17.67 17.87 7.16
C PRO A 29 18.96 17.08 7.41
N HIS A 30 19.25 16.09 6.57
CA HIS A 30 20.45 15.25 6.62
C HIS A 30 20.39 14.21 7.75
N LEU A 31 19.57 13.18 7.50
CA LEU A 31 19.75 11.84 8.03
C LEU A 31 21.26 11.57 8.27
N CYS A 32 21.65 11.27 9.51
CA CYS A 32 22.86 10.53 9.90
C CYS A 32 22.96 10.53 11.43
N VAL A 33 22.42 9.48 12.08
CA VAL A 33 22.95 8.98 13.35
C VAL A 33 22.87 7.44 13.30
N PRO A 34 23.94 6.69 13.62
CA PRO A 34 23.86 5.24 13.71
C PRO A 34 23.09 4.83 14.98
N ASN A 35 22.11 3.92 14.81
CA ASN A 35 21.23 3.30 15.82
C ASN A 35 19.91 4.04 16.16
N SER A 36 19.03 4.24 15.17
CA SER A 36 17.65 4.72 15.39
C SER A 36 16.63 4.12 14.42
N THR A 37 15.52 3.58 14.95
CA THR A 37 14.25 3.42 14.21
C THR A 37 13.54 4.77 14.27
N LEU A 38 13.77 5.62 13.27
CA LEU A 38 13.21 6.97 13.23
C LEU A 38 11.74 6.88 12.76
N LEU A 39 10.82 7.34 13.60
CA LEU A 39 9.48 7.73 13.17
C LEU A 39 9.53 9.24 12.96
N GLU A 40 9.24 9.68 11.75
CA GLU A 40 9.05 11.10 11.48
C GLU A 40 7.67 11.31 10.89
N TYR A 41 7.04 12.43 11.26
CA TYR A 41 5.77 12.81 10.68
C TYR A 41 5.85 14.22 10.12
N ARG A 42 5.21 14.42 8.97
CA ARG A 42 5.14 15.70 8.29
C ARG A 42 3.73 16.29 8.43
N GLN A 43 3.60 17.40 9.14
CA GLN A 43 2.36 18.18 9.22
C GLN A 43 2.20 19.03 7.94
N LEU A 44 1.07 18.89 7.24
CA LEU A 44 0.81 19.58 5.97
C LEU A 44 -0.16 20.79 6.12
N GLU A 45 -0.37 21.28 7.33
CA GLU A 45 -1.39 22.33 7.60
C GLU A 45 -1.16 23.61 6.79
N GLY A 46 -2.26 24.15 6.23
CA GLY A 46 -2.31 25.49 5.65
C GLY A 46 -1.79 25.65 4.22
N ARG A 47 -1.27 24.60 3.58
CA ARG A 47 -0.86 24.69 2.18
C ARG A 47 -2.02 24.38 1.24
N LYS A 48 -2.65 25.42 0.68
CA LYS A 48 -3.60 25.27 -0.44
C LYS A 48 -2.87 24.61 -1.62
N GLY A 49 -3.20 23.37 -1.91
CA GLY A 49 -2.83 22.71 -3.17
C GLY A 49 -1.38 22.27 -3.30
N LEU A 50 -0.78 21.66 -2.26
CA LEU A 50 0.29 20.69 -2.56
C LEU A 50 -0.33 19.33 -2.79
N SER A 51 -0.03 18.76 -3.96
CA SER A 51 0.00 17.32 -4.14
C SER A 51 0.72 16.69 -2.95
N CYS A 52 0.29 15.52 -2.52
CA CYS A 52 0.99 14.70 -1.51
C CYS A 52 2.53 14.78 -1.69
N PRO A 53 3.35 14.61 -0.63
CA PRO A 53 4.82 14.64 -0.72
C PRO A 53 5.27 13.90 -1.97
N GLU A 54 6.24 14.38 -2.75
CA GLU A 54 6.47 13.96 -4.15
C GLU A 54 6.68 12.45 -4.39
N LEU A 55 6.90 11.63 -3.34
CA LEU A 55 6.79 10.16 -3.40
C LEU A 55 5.34 9.64 -3.61
N PHE A 56 4.40 10.41 -3.10
CA PHE A 56 3.01 10.09 -2.82
C PHE A 56 2.03 11.09 -3.45
N ALA A 57 2.51 12.08 -4.24
CA ALA A 57 1.76 13.03 -5.10
C ALA A 57 0.87 12.35 -6.16
N ARG A 58 0.43 11.12 -5.92
CA ARG A 58 -0.39 10.31 -6.81
C ARG A 58 -1.82 10.80 -6.58
N GLU A 59 -2.36 11.55 -7.54
CA GLU A 59 -3.64 12.27 -7.49
C GLU A 59 -4.90 11.40 -7.21
N TRP A 60 -4.73 10.12 -6.86
CA TRP A 60 -5.79 9.24 -6.40
C TRP A 60 -5.41 8.35 -5.19
N ASN A 61 -4.12 8.20 -4.87
CA ASN A 61 -3.62 7.22 -3.88
C ASN A 61 -3.27 7.81 -2.50
N CYS A 62 -3.59 9.07 -2.21
CA CYS A 62 -3.36 9.66 -0.88
C CYS A 62 -4.22 9.01 0.24
N GLY A 63 -4.88 7.87 0.00
CA GLY A 63 -5.79 7.17 0.91
C GLY A 63 -5.16 6.05 1.74
N PHE A 64 -4.17 5.33 1.20
CA PHE A 64 -3.67 4.07 1.77
C PHE A 64 -2.16 4.10 2.05
N PRO A 65 -1.65 3.27 2.98
CA PRO A 65 -0.22 3.15 3.21
C PRO A 65 0.52 2.63 1.99
N GLU A 66 1.72 3.15 1.75
CA GLU A 66 2.65 2.62 0.77
C GLU A 66 3.96 2.26 1.45
N TRP A 67 4.55 1.12 1.09
CA TRP A 67 5.77 0.63 1.71
C TRP A 67 6.75 0.04 0.70
N SER A 68 8.00 -0.07 1.13
CA SER A 68 9.03 -0.82 0.45
C SER A 68 9.89 -1.56 1.47
N SER A 69 10.16 -2.84 1.19
CA SER A 69 11.10 -3.66 1.97
C SER A 69 12.50 -3.05 2.02
N ASN A 70 12.94 -2.42 0.92
CA ASN A 70 14.24 -1.82 0.77
C ASN A 70 14.17 -0.69 -0.27
N VAL A 71 14.52 0.53 0.13
CA VAL A 71 14.51 1.71 -0.73
C VAL A 71 15.41 1.55 -1.96
N ARG A 72 16.42 0.68 -1.91
CA ARG A 72 17.30 0.37 -3.05
C ARG A 72 16.58 -0.25 -4.25
N TYR A 73 15.35 -0.75 -4.08
CA TYR A 73 14.56 -1.25 -5.21
C TYR A 73 13.85 -0.13 -5.98
N TYR A 74 13.86 1.12 -5.47
CA TYR A 74 13.44 2.28 -6.24
C TYR A 74 14.57 2.78 -7.15
N ARG A 75 14.17 3.39 -8.26
CA ARG A 75 15.04 4.18 -9.13
C ARG A 75 15.13 5.61 -8.61
N PRO A 76 16.21 6.36 -8.94
CA PRO A 76 16.34 7.77 -8.54
C PRO A 76 15.17 8.66 -9.01
N SER A 77 14.54 8.32 -10.14
CA SER A 77 13.36 9.03 -10.64
C SER A 77 12.07 8.73 -9.86
N GLU A 78 12.04 7.62 -9.12
CA GLU A 78 10.86 7.12 -8.39
C GLU A 78 10.90 7.53 -6.92
N TYR A 79 12.10 7.79 -6.37
CA TYR A 79 12.29 8.27 -5.01
C TYR A 79 13.28 9.42 -4.96
N SER A 80 12.76 10.64 -4.79
CA SER A 80 13.56 11.88 -4.73
C SER A 80 14.60 11.90 -3.59
N HIS A 81 14.30 11.31 -2.43
CA HIS A 81 15.23 11.22 -1.30
C HIS A 81 16.05 9.91 -1.27
N LEU A 82 16.09 9.15 -2.38
CA LEU A 82 16.76 7.86 -2.44
C LEU A 82 18.23 7.94 -2.04
N SER A 83 18.97 8.94 -2.54
CA SER A 83 20.38 9.09 -2.24
C SER A 83 20.61 9.30 -0.75
N ASP A 84 19.85 10.21 -0.14
CA ASP A 84 19.95 10.50 1.30
C ASP A 84 19.57 9.27 2.12
N ALA A 85 18.47 8.60 1.78
CA ALA A 85 18.03 7.38 2.47
C ALA A 85 19.12 6.28 2.43
N ILE A 86 19.73 6.05 1.27
CA ILE A 86 20.82 5.07 1.11
C ILE A 86 22.05 5.46 1.92
N SER A 87 22.49 6.72 1.83
CA SER A 87 23.65 7.23 2.57
C SER A 87 23.52 7.06 4.08
N CYS A 88 22.28 6.99 4.56
CA CYS A 88 21.97 6.92 5.99
C CYS A 88 21.63 5.53 6.46
N GLY A 89 21.78 4.54 5.58
CA GLY A 89 21.55 3.13 5.89
C GLY A 89 20.09 2.71 5.86
N VAL A 90 19.15 3.57 5.47
CA VAL A 90 17.73 3.22 5.40
C VAL A 90 17.56 2.06 4.42
N ARG A 91 16.80 1.07 4.86
CA ARG A 91 16.38 -0.09 4.08
C ARG A 91 14.88 -0.03 3.92
N GLY A 92 14.11 -0.48 4.90
CA GLY A 92 12.64 -0.46 4.81
C GLY A 92 12.05 0.92 5.08
N ILE A 93 10.94 1.21 4.40
CA ILE A 93 10.12 2.39 4.63
C ILE A 93 8.63 2.03 4.50
N ILE A 94 7.78 2.63 5.34
CA ILE A 94 6.33 2.68 5.14
C ILE A 94 5.83 4.09 5.46
N ALA A 95 4.93 4.59 4.62
CA ALA A 95 4.29 5.89 4.80
C ALA A 95 2.79 5.72 5.00
N PHE A 96 2.25 6.34 6.04
CA PHE A 96 0.85 6.31 6.41
C PHE A 96 0.19 7.67 6.14
N PRO A 97 -0.79 7.77 5.24
CA PRO A 97 -1.64 8.95 5.16
C PRO A 97 -2.55 9.00 6.39
N VAL A 98 -2.43 10.07 7.17
CA VAL A 98 -3.14 10.27 8.44
C VAL A 98 -4.32 11.20 8.23
N PHE A 99 -5.49 10.76 8.70
CA PHE A 99 -6.75 11.46 8.62
C PHE A 99 -7.25 11.83 10.02
N ASP A 100 -7.92 12.98 10.13
CA ASP A 100 -8.68 13.28 11.35
C ASP A 100 -9.97 12.44 11.35
N SER A 101 -10.24 11.74 12.46
CA SER A 101 -11.44 10.91 12.59
C SER A 101 -12.74 11.73 12.47
N ALA A 102 -12.73 13.01 12.84
CA ALA A 102 -13.86 13.90 12.69
C ALA A 102 -14.02 14.45 11.26
N ALA A 103 -12.96 14.44 10.46
CA ALA A 103 -12.95 14.96 9.08
C ALA A 103 -12.23 13.97 8.13
N PRO A 104 -12.84 12.80 7.88
CA PRO A 104 -12.18 11.64 7.28
C PRO A 104 -11.76 11.81 5.81
N MET A 105 -12.24 12.86 5.14
CA MET A 105 -12.13 12.99 3.68
C MET A 105 -10.80 13.58 3.18
N HIS A 106 -10.01 14.20 4.06
CA HIS A 106 -8.78 14.88 3.67
C HIS A 106 -7.60 14.38 4.50
N CYS A 107 -6.54 13.96 3.82
CA CYS A 107 -5.27 13.65 4.46
C CYS A 107 -4.73 14.92 5.14
N ARG A 108 -4.35 14.79 6.42
CA ARG A 108 -3.92 15.90 7.28
C ARG A 108 -2.41 15.91 7.50
N ALA A 109 -1.81 14.73 7.50
CA ALA A 109 -0.38 14.53 7.70
C ALA A 109 0.03 13.18 7.08
N VAL A 110 1.34 12.99 6.92
CA VAL A 110 1.92 11.68 6.60
C VAL A 110 2.86 11.28 7.73
N LEU A 111 2.71 10.05 8.22
CA LEU A 111 3.61 9.42 9.18
C LEU A 111 4.52 8.45 8.42
N GLU A 112 5.82 8.67 8.44
CA GLU A 112 6.82 7.81 7.81
C GLU A 112 7.57 7.02 8.88
N LEU A 113 7.62 5.70 8.72
CA LEU A 113 8.46 4.81 9.52
C LEU A 113 9.60 4.31 8.66
N VAL A 114 10.82 4.49 9.13
CA VAL A 114 12.02 3.96 8.46
C VAL A 114 12.74 2.96 9.35
N THR A 115 13.39 2.00 8.70
CA THR A 115 14.22 0.98 9.35
C THR A 115 15.54 0.80 8.60
N MET A 116 16.60 0.50 9.32
CA MET A 116 17.93 0.21 8.77
C MET A 116 18.08 -1.26 8.34
N GLU A 117 17.05 -2.08 8.58
CA GLU A 117 16.99 -3.48 8.16
C GLU A 117 15.95 -3.67 7.06
N GLU A 118 16.25 -4.57 6.13
CA GLU A 118 15.28 -4.94 5.11
C GLU A 118 14.18 -5.79 5.73
N LYS A 119 12.93 -5.36 5.55
CA LYS A 119 11.76 -6.05 6.11
C LYS A 119 11.05 -6.89 5.06
N GLN A 120 10.46 -8.00 5.51
CA GLN A 120 9.60 -8.81 4.65
C GLN A 120 8.28 -8.09 4.36
N ASP A 121 7.69 -7.45 5.38
CA ASP A 121 6.45 -6.69 5.36
C ASP A 121 6.45 -5.65 6.50
N PHE A 122 5.37 -4.88 6.61
CA PHE A 122 5.13 -3.89 7.67
C PHE A 122 3.80 -4.13 8.39
N ASP A 123 3.34 -5.38 8.47
CA ASP A 123 2.00 -5.70 8.99
C ASP A 123 1.88 -5.32 10.47
N LEU A 124 2.90 -5.64 11.26
CA LEU A 124 2.97 -5.31 12.69
C LEU A 124 3.00 -3.79 12.93
N GLU A 125 3.83 -3.08 12.17
CA GLU A 125 3.93 -1.62 12.23
C GLU A 125 2.61 -0.96 11.83
N THR A 126 1.95 -1.49 10.81
CA THR A 126 0.64 -1.03 10.33
C THR A 126 -0.43 -1.21 11.41
N GLU A 127 -0.48 -2.38 12.06
CA GLU A 127 -1.43 -2.63 13.14
C GLU A 127 -1.19 -1.69 14.33
N LYS A 128 0.06 -1.56 14.77
CA LYS A 128 0.42 -0.67 15.89
C LYS A 128 0.18 0.80 15.57
N ALA A 129 0.50 1.24 14.35
CA ALA A 129 0.24 2.61 13.91
C ALA A 129 -1.26 2.89 13.86
N SER A 130 -2.06 1.96 13.35
CA SER A 130 -3.53 2.05 13.34
C SER A 130 -4.08 2.24 14.75
N GLN A 131 -3.68 1.39 15.70
CA GLN A 131 -4.13 1.45 17.10
C GLN A 131 -3.70 2.76 17.79
N ALA A 132 -2.45 3.18 17.59
CA ALA A 132 -1.91 4.38 18.20
C ALA A 132 -2.57 5.67 17.68
N LEU A 133 -2.81 5.75 16.37
CA LEU A 133 -3.50 6.88 15.74
C LEU A 133 -4.97 6.92 16.17
N GLN A 134 -5.67 5.79 16.22
CA GLN A 134 -7.05 5.71 16.70
C GLN A 134 -7.19 6.22 18.14
N ALA A 135 -6.27 5.85 19.03
CA ALA A 135 -6.25 6.33 20.41
C ALA A 135 -6.00 7.86 20.55
N ALA A 136 -5.62 8.53 19.47
CA ALA A 136 -5.42 9.97 19.38
C ALA A 136 -6.47 10.69 18.51
N ASP A 137 -7.62 10.06 18.23
CA ASP A 137 -8.67 10.59 17.35
C ASP A 137 -8.17 10.88 15.92
N LEU A 138 -7.21 10.08 15.46
CA LEU A 138 -6.70 10.04 14.10
C LEU A 138 -6.93 8.64 13.51
N ARG A 139 -6.75 8.48 12.22
CA ARG A 139 -6.84 7.17 11.57
C ARG A 139 -5.99 7.10 10.31
N ILE A 140 -5.66 5.88 9.93
CA ILE A 140 -5.17 5.52 8.60
C ILE A 140 -6.27 4.74 7.91
N ASN A 141 -6.36 4.83 6.59
CA ASN A 141 -7.21 3.88 5.88
C ASN A 141 -6.38 2.69 5.46
N LEU A 142 -6.83 1.49 5.78
CA LEU A 142 -6.18 0.26 5.34
C LEU A 142 -6.91 -0.27 4.12
N GLN A 143 -6.17 -0.86 3.18
CA GLN A 143 -6.76 -1.53 2.04
C GLN A 143 -7.69 -2.65 2.54
N PRO A 144 -9.00 -2.57 2.22
CA PRO A 144 -9.90 -3.63 2.61
C PRO A 144 -9.67 -4.86 1.74
N ARG A 145 -9.58 -6.00 2.40
CA ARG A 145 -9.45 -7.29 1.73
C ARG A 145 -10.79 -7.69 1.12
N LEU A 146 -10.76 -8.21 -0.11
CA LEU A 146 -11.90 -8.91 -0.68
C LEU A 146 -12.24 -10.08 0.24
N ARG A 147 -13.49 -10.13 0.71
CA ARG A 147 -13.95 -11.21 1.58
C ARG A 147 -14.78 -12.20 0.78
N PRO A 148 -14.87 -13.48 1.20
CA PRO A 148 -15.71 -14.47 0.53
C PRO A 148 -17.17 -14.03 0.38
N GLU A 149 -17.68 -13.18 1.28
CA GLU A 149 -19.05 -12.66 1.25
C GLU A 149 -19.29 -11.62 0.13
N CYS A 150 -18.22 -11.07 -0.46
CA CYS A 150 -18.33 -10.17 -1.62
C CYS A 150 -18.77 -10.92 -2.89
N PHE A 151 -18.58 -12.23 -2.93
CA PHE A 151 -18.82 -13.06 -4.12
C PHE A 151 -20.12 -13.87 -4.02
N SER A 152 -20.85 -13.94 -5.11
CA SER A 152 -21.97 -14.87 -5.26
C SER A 152 -21.48 -16.32 -5.20
N ARG A 153 -22.40 -17.28 -5.04
CA ARG A 153 -22.05 -18.71 -5.10
C ARG A 153 -21.41 -19.08 -6.44
N ASP A 154 -21.93 -18.53 -7.53
CA ASP A 154 -21.47 -18.84 -8.88
C ASP A 154 -20.08 -18.23 -9.12
N GLN A 155 -19.85 -16.98 -8.69
CA GLN A 155 -18.53 -16.34 -8.73
C GLN A 155 -17.48 -17.10 -7.91
N ARG A 156 -17.84 -17.65 -6.74
CA ARG A 156 -16.90 -18.50 -5.97
C ARG A 156 -16.55 -19.80 -6.68
N ALA A 157 -17.50 -20.38 -7.43
CA ALA A 157 -17.23 -21.54 -8.26
C ALA A 157 -16.26 -21.18 -9.40
N GLU A 158 -16.48 -20.05 -10.08
CA GLU A 158 -15.58 -19.51 -11.10
C GLU A 158 -14.17 -19.25 -10.56
N LEU A 159 -14.05 -18.63 -9.37
CA LEU A 159 -12.74 -18.39 -8.73
C LEU A 159 -12.02 -19.70 -8.39
N THR A 160 -12.76 -20.74 -8.00
CA THR A 160 -12.19 -22.07 -7.74
C THR A 160 -11.68 -22.72 -9.04
N GLU A 161 -12.41 -22.54 -10.14
CA GLU A 161 -11.97 -22.98 -11.47
C GLU A 161 -10.71 -22.22 -11.91
N ILE A 162 -10.70 -20.88 -11.78
CA ILE A 162 -9.53 -20.05 -12.06
C ILE A 162 -8.34 -20.52 -11.22
N ALA A 163 -8.51 -20.72 -9.91
CA ALA A 163 -7.45 -21.23 -9.04
C ALA A 163 -6.86 -22.57 -9.52
N SER A 164 -7.73 -23.45 -10.03
CA SER A 164 -7.34 -24.77 -10.52
C SER A 164 -6.53 -24.67 -11.82
N VAL A 165 -7.00 -23.85 -12.77
CA VAL A 165 -6.31 -23.60 -14.05
C VAL A 165 -4.96 -22.92 -13.80
N THR A 166 -4.96 -21.84 -13.01
CA THR A 166 -3.75 -21.09 -12.65
C THR A 166 -2.70 -21.99 -12.02
N ARG A 167 -3.10 -22.84 -11.07
CA ARG A 167 -2.20 -23.83 -10.47
C ARG A 167 -1.66 -24.82 -11.49
N ALA A 168 -2.50 -25.39 -12.36
CA ALA A 168 -2.08 -26.36 -13.36
C ALA A 168 -1.08 -25.77 -14.37
N VAL A 169 -1.34 -24.55 -14.85
CA VAL A 169 -0.45 -23.81 -15.77
C VAL A 169 0.88 -23.52 -15.10
N CYS A 170 0.87 -22.99 -13.88
CA CYS A 170 2.11 -22.69 -13.15
C CYS A 170 2.95 -23.94 -12.90
N GLN A 171 2.33 -25.05 -12.48
CA GLN A 171 3.04 -26.30 -12.25
C GLN A 171 3.61 -26.91 -13.54
N THR A 172 2.85 -26.85 -14.63
CA THR A 172 3.27 -27.41 -15.93
C THR A 172 4.41 -26.62 -16.55
N HIS A 173 4.35 -25.29 -16.47
CA HIS A 173 5.34 -24.39 -17.07
C HIS A 173 6.41 -23.90 -16.08
N ARG A 174 6.38 -24.38 -14.83
CA ARG A 174 7.28 -23.97 -13.74
C ARG A 174 7.30 -22.45 -13.57
N LEU A 175 6.12 -21.83 -13.62
CA LEU A 175 5.98 -20.39 -13.39
C LEU A 175 5.86 -20.15 -11.87
N PRO A 176 6.65 -19.23 -11.31
CA PRO A 176 6.74 -19.05 -9.86
C PRO A 176 5.52 -18.33 -9.25
N LEU A 177 4.69 -17.71 -10.10
CA LEU A 177 3.63 -16.82 -9.69
C LEU A 177 2.55 -16.71 -10.78
N ALA A 178 1.30 -16.65 -10.36
CA ALA A 178 0.20 -16.12 -11.16
C ALA A 178 -0.84 -15.47 -10.24
N LEU A 179 -1.21 -14.23 -10.57
CA LEU A 179 -2.08 -13.39 -9.77
C LEU A 179 -3.42 -13.20 -10.47
N THR A 180 -4.51 -13.28 -9.70
CA THR A 180 -5.87 -13.02 -10.17
C THR A 180 -6.33 -11.68 -9.63
N TRP A 181 -6.44 -10.69 -10.52
CA TRP A 181 -6.88 -9.34 -10.22
C TRP A 181 -8.37 -9.18 -10.52
N ILE A 182 -9.14 -8.73 -9.54
CA ILE A 182 -10.60 -8.58 -9.63
C ILE A 182 -10.97 -7.10 -9.59
N PRO A 183 -11.79 -6.62 -10.55
CA PRO A 183 -12.39 -5.29 -10.50
C PRO A 183 -13.27 -5.12 -9.26
N CYS A 184 -12.97 -4.10 -8.47
CA CYS A 184 -13.75 -3.73 -7.30
C CYS A 184 -14.03 -2.23 -7.23
N ASP A 185 -15.21 -1.91 -6.74
CA ASP A 185 -15.61 -0.56 -6.40
C ASP A 185 -15.41 -0.37 -4.89
N TYR A 186 -14.65 0.66 -4.56
CA TYR A 186 -14.44 1.08 -3.19
C TYR A 186 -15.26 2.34 -2.87
N THR A 187 -16.15 2.24 -1.88
CA THR A 187 -16.90 3.40 -1.37
C THR A 187 -16.43 3.73 0.04
N TRP A 188 -15.99 4.97 0.27
CA TRP A 188 -15.84 5.48 1.64
C TRP A 188 -17.21 5.47 2.28
N GLY A 189 -17.44 4.54 3.21
CA GLY A 189 -18.68 4.46 3.97
C GLY A 189 -19.01 5.81 4.60
N ALA A 190 -20.25 6.27 4.42
CA ALA A 190 -20.76 7.46 5.10
C ALA A 190 -20.75 7.23 6.61
N VAL A 191 -19.83 7.91 7.30
CA VAL A 191 -19.78 8.44 8.69
C VAL A 191 -20.31 7.62 9.89
N ASP A 192 -21.08 6.54 9.76
CA ASP A 192 -21.66 5.85 10.94
C ASP A 192 -21.40 4.35 11.04
N ASP A 193 -20.60 3.76 10.14
CA ASP A 193 -20.22 2.35 10.26
C ASP A 193 -18.81 2.10 9.69
N ILE A 194 -17.81 2.71 10.33
CA ILE A 194 -16.37 2.57 9.99
C ILE A 194 -15.89 1.10 10.12
N SER A 195 -16.72 0.23 10.72
CA SER A 195 -16.51 -1.22 10.77
C SER A 195 -16.86 -1.96 9.46
N LYS A 196 -17.46 -1.28 8.47
CA LYS A 196 -17.97 -1.87 7.22
C LYS A 196 -17.61 -1.05 5.98
N SER A 197 -16.31 -0.86 5.72
CA SER A 197 -15.90 -0.55 4.36
C SER A 197 -16.29 -1.74 3.45
N HIS A 198 -17.29 -1.56 2.59
CA HIS A 198 -17.76 -2.62 1.69
C HIS A 198 -17.03 -2.51 0.35
N VAL A 199 -16.08 -3.41 0.12
CA VAL A 199 -15.58 -3.68 -1.24
C VAL A 199 -16.69 -4.44 -1.96
N ARG A 200 -17.12 -3.94 -3.11
CA ARG A 200 -18.10 -4.61 -3.97
C ARG A 200 -17.45 -4.88 -5.31
N LEU A 201 -17.89 -5.94 -6.01
CA LEU A 201 -17.51 -6.11 -7.41
C LEU A 201 -18.14 -4.99 -8.24
N CYS A 202 -17.37 -4.50 -9.21
CA CYS A 202 -17.88 -3.53 -10.17
C CYS A 202 -19.00 -4.17 -11.01
N ASN A 203 -20.24 -3.72 -10.79
CA ASN A 203 -21.40 -4.22 -11.54
C ASN A 203 -21.73 -3.40 -12.80
N SER A 204 -20.99 -2.31 -13.08
CA SER A 204 -21.33 -1.38 -14.15
C SER A 204 -20.60 -1.69 -15.47
N GLY A 205 -21.29 -1.51 -16.60
CA GLY A 205 -20.72 -1.61 -17.95
C GLY A 205 -19.68 -0.54 -18.31
N PHE A 206 -19.25 0.28 -17.34
CA PHE A 206 -18.16 1.24 -17.46
C PHE A 206 -16.94 0.74 -16.67
N LEU A 207 -16.31 -0.33 -17.15
CA LEU A 207 -15.03 -0.88 -16.64
C LEU A 207 -13.82 0.10 -16.77
N ARG A 208 -14.05 1.37 -17.10
CA ARG A 208 -12.98 2.30 -17.46
C ARG A 208 -12.31 2.99 -16.27
N THR A 209 -12.92 2.95 -15.09
CA THR A 209 -12.42 3.63 -13.87
C THR A 209 -12.61 2.79 -12.60
N CYS A 210 -12.34 1.49 -12.66
CA CYS A 210 -12.38 0.61 -11.49
C CYS A 210 -10.99 0.42 -10.86
N GLU A 211 -10.97 0.10 -9.56
CA GLU A 211 -9.77 -0.37 -8.87
C GLU A 211 -9.69 -1.89 -9.00
N LEU A 212 -8.48 -2.44 -8.99
CA LEU A 212 -8.23 -3.87 -9.05
C LEU A 212 -7.52 -4.31 -7.78
N SER A 213 -8.04 -5.37 -7.16
CA SER A 213 -7.45 -6.02 -6.01
C SER A 213 -7.21 -7.49 -6.31
N ILE A 214 -6.17 -8.09 -5.72
CA ILE A 214 -5.95 -9.52 -5.89
C ILE A 214 -6.91 -10.34 -5.04
N GLU A 215 -7.35 -11.47 -5.58
CA GLU A 215 -8.06 -12.49 -4.85
C GLU A 215 -7.13 -13.66 -4.58
N ARG A 216 -6.56 -13.71 -3.36
CA ARG A 216 -5.51 -14.65 -2.99
C ARG A 216 -5.92 -16.10 -3.22
N THR A 217 -7.19 -16.46 -3.01
CA THR A 217 -7.68 -17.83 -3.18
C THR A 217 -7.60 -18.32 -4.64
N ALA A 218 -7.59 -17.40 -5.60
CA ALA A 218 -7.46 -17.66 -7.03
C ALA A 218 -6.04 -17.39 -7.56
N CYS A 219 -5.07 -17.10 -6.70
CA CYS A 219 -3.67 -16.92 -7.07
C CYS A 219 -2.86 -18.22 -6.89
N TYR A 220 -1.75 -18.32 -7.60
CA TYR A 220 -0.69 -19.32 -7.37
C TYR A 220 0.62 -18.60 -7.07
N SER A 221 1.38 -19.10 -6.10
CA SER A 221 2.71 -18.59 -5.79
C SER A 221 3.54 -19.66 -5.12
N ASP A 222 4.81 -19.76 -5.50
CA ASP A 222 5.80 -20.55 -4.79
C ASP A 222 6.15 -19.86 -3.45
N GLU A 223 6.87 -20.57 -2.57
CA GLU A 223 7.26 -20.07 -1.24
C GLU A 223 8.03 -18.76 -1.33
N GLU A 224 8.95 -18.65 -2.29
CA GLU A 224 9.78 -17.46 -2.52
C GLU A 224 8.95 -16.23 -2.93
N MET A 225 7.82 -16.44 -3.63
CA MET A 225 6.96 -15.37 -4.12
C MET A 225 5.89 -14.92 -3.12
N GLN A 226 5.78 -15.56 -1.95
CA GLN A 226 4.75 -15.22 -0.94
C GLN A 226 4.81 -13.75 -0.51
N GLY A 227 6.01 -13.19 -0.37
CA GLY A 227 6.15 -11.79 0.00
C GLY A 227 5.71 -10.83 -1.12
N PHE A 228 5.84 -11.22 -2.40
CA PHE A 228 5.31 -10.42 -3.51
C PHE A 228 3.78 -10.44 -3.52
N VAL A 229 3.17 -11.62 -3.29
CA VAL A 229 1.71 -11.72 -3.13
C VAL A 229 1.23 -10.86 -1.96
N ASN A 230 1.93 -10.87 -0.82
CA ASN A 230 1.57 -10.01 0.31
C ASN A 230 1.61 -8.52 -0.06
N ALA A 231 2.62 -8.08 -0.80
CA ALA A 231 2.68 -6.71 -1.31
C ALA A 231 1.50 -6.38 -2.25
N CYS A 232 1.11 -7.33 -3.12
CA CYS A 232 -0.03 -7.17 -4.01
C CYS A 232 -1.37 -7.06 -3.26
N GLU A 233 -1.53 -7.71 -2.09
CA GLU A 233 -2.75 -7.61 -1.29
C GLU A 233 -2.94 -6.24 -0.61
N GLN A 234 -1.85 -5.49 -0.47
CA GLN A 234 -1.81 -4.22 0.24
C GLN A 234 -1.89 -3.02 -0.70
N LEU A 235 -2.07 -3.25 -2.01
CA LEU A 235 -2.15 -2.19 -3.02
C LEU A 235 -3.28 -2.45 -4.03
N PHE A 236 -3.95 -1.39 -4.47
CA PHE A 236 -4.88 -1.42 -5.60
C PHE A 236 -4.17 -1.00 -6.89
N LEU A 237 -4.46 -1.70 -7.99
CA LEU A 237 -4.10 -1.22 -9.32
C LEU A 237 -5.26 -0.43 -9.91
N ASN A 238 -4.98 0.75 -10.45
CA ASN A 238 -5.95 1.47 -11.25
C ASN A 238 -6.03 0.90 -12.67
N THR A 239 -7.14 1.17 -13.36
CA THR A 239 -7.23 0.92 -14.81
C THR A 239 -6.06 1.58 -15.54
N GLY A 240 -5.47 0.85 -16.48
CA GLY A 240 -4.26 1.26 -17.19
C GLY A 240 -2.92 1.02 -16.46
N GLN A 241 -2.91 0.58 -15.19
CA GLN A 241 -1.65 0.26 -14.50
C GLN A 241 -1.21 -1.20 -14.69
N GLY A 242 0.00 -1.38 -15.19
CA GLY A 242 0.56 -2.70 -15.54
C GLY A 242 -0.32 -3.51 -16.50
N ALA A 243 0.04 -4.79 -16.70
CA ALA A 243 -0.71 -5.65 -17.62
C ALA A 243 -2.17 -5.88 -17.19
N ALA A 244 -2.42 -6.06 -15.89
CA ALA A 244 -3.77 -6.29 -15.36
C ALA A 244 -4.68 -5.05 -15.54
N GLY A 245 -4.19 -3.86 -15.19
CA GLY A 245 -4.93 -2.61 -15.37
C GLY A 245 -5.18 -2.29 -16.84
N GLN A 246 -4.20 -2.54 -17.72
CA GLN A 246 -4.35 -2.36 -19.17
C GLN A 246 -5.37 -3.34 -19.76
N ALA A 247 -5.31 -4.61 -19.38
CA ALA A 247 -6.27 -5.62 -19.82
C ALA A 247 -7.70 -5.29 -19.37
N CYS A 248 -7.86 -4.81 -18.13
CA CYS A 248 -9.15 -4.37 -17.60
C CYS A 248 -9.70 -3.15 -18.36
N GLN A 249 -8.85 -2.16 -18.67
CA GLN A 249 -9.25 -0.94 -19.38
C GLN A 249 -9.69 -1.21 -20.83
N THR A 250 -8.99 -2.12 -21.52
CA THR A 250 -9.19 -2.39 -22.95
C THR A 250 -10.10 -3.58 -23.23
N CYS A 251 -10.37 -4.41 -22.24
CA CYS A 251 -11.00 -5.73 -22.38
C CYS A 251 -10.26 -6.67 -23.35
N LEU A 252 -8.94 -6.49 -23.50
CA LEU A 252 -8.08 -7.29 -24.37
C LEU A 252 -6.89 -7.86 -23.59
N PRO A 253 -6.30 -8.99 -24.02
CA PRO A 253 -5.06 -9.47 -23.44
C PRO A 253 -3.96 -8.40 -23.54
N SER A 254 -3.28 -8.14 -22.43
CA SER A 254 -2.14 -7.22 -22.37
C SER A 254 -0.89 -8.00 -21.96
N PHE A 255 0.22 -7.71 -22.62
CA PHE A 255 1.51 -8.33 -22.33
C PHE A 255 2.52 -7.25 -21.96
N GLU A 256 3.23 -7.48 -20.86
CA GLU A 256 4.33 -6.64 -20.43
C GLU A 256 5.59 -7.52 -20.31
N PRO A 257 6.63 -7.30 -21.13
CA PRO A 257 7.81 -8.15 -21.15
C PRO A 257 8.56 -8.20 -19.81
N ASP A 258 8.72 -7.05 -19.16
CA ASP A 258 9.31 -6.96 -17.82
C ASP A 258 8.68 -5.82 -17.02
N VAL A 259 7.90 -6.20 -16.01
CA VAL A 259 7.26 -5.25 -15.09
C VAL A 259 8.25 -4.51 -14.19
N LYS A 260 9.48 -5.01 -14.03
CA LYS A 260 10.54 -4.36 -13.25
C LYS A 260 11.07 -3.11 -13.94
N GLU A 261 10.94 -3.05 -15.26
CA GLU A 261 11.38 -1.90 -16.06
C GLU A 261 10.41 -0.72 -16.00
N LYS A 262 9.21 -0.92 -15.47
CA LYS A 262 8.20 0.13 -15.34
C LYS A 262 8.53 1.12 -14.25
N HIS A 263 8.12 2.36 -14.46
CA HIS A 263 8.06 3.34 -13.39
C HIS A 263 6.95 2.95 -12.41
N VAL A 264 7.15 3.23 -11.11
CA VAL A 264 6.11 3.01 -10.07
C VAL A 264 4.79 3.76 -10.31
N ASN A 265 4.76 4.72 -11.23
CA ASN A 265 3.52 5.41 -11.62
C ASN A 265 2.70 4.58 -12.63
N GLU A 266 3.41 3.86 -13.51
CA GLU A 266 2.80 2.98 -14.51
C GLU A 266 2.48 1.60 -13.92
N TYR A 267 3.32 1.12 -13.00
CA TYR A 267 3.09 -0.11 -12.26
C TYR A 267 3.55 0.06 -10.81
N PRO A 268 2.64 0.34 -9.86
CA PRO A 268 2.96 0.62 -8.45
C PRO A 268 3.66 -0.51 -7.70
N LEU A 269 3.71 -1.72 -8.25
CA LEU A 269 4.42 -2.87 -7.68
C LEU A 269 5.82 -3.07 -8.28
N ALA A 270 6.29 -2.17 -9.16
CA ALA A 270 7.58 -2.34 -9.85
C ALA A 270 8.76 -2.48 -8.88
N HIS A 271 8.81 -1.68 -7.82
CA HIS A 271 9.85 -1.80 -6.79
C HIS A 271 9.73 -3.09 -5.98
N HIS A 272 8.51 -3.57 -5.71
CA HIS A 272 8.31 -4.89 -5.10
C HIS A 272 8.78 -6.01 -6.03
N ALA A 273 8.54 -5.91 -7.33
CA ALA A 273 8.94 -6.92 -8.31
C ALA A 273 10.47 -7.02 -8.42
N ARG A 274 11.19 -5.90 -8.34
CA ARG A 274 12.66 -5.86 -8.38
C ARG A 274 13.35 -6.57 -7.22
N LYS A 275 12.63 -6.83 -6.11
CA LYS A 275 13.13 -7.65 -5.00
C LYS A 275 13.27 -9.13 -5.39
N TYR A 276 12.39 -9.62 -6.25
CA TYR A 276 12.32 -11.03 -6.64
C TYR A 276 12.99 -11.18 -8.01
N ASN A 277 14.29 -11.50 -7.98
CA ASN A 277 15.13 -11.72 -9.16
C ASN A 277 15.73 -13.13 -9.13
#